data_AF-A0A6B2DM31-F1
#
_entry.id   AF-A0A6B2DM31-F1
#
_cell.length_a   1.000
_cell.length_b   1.000
_cell.length_c   1.000
_cell.angle_alpha   90.00
_cell.angle_beta   90.00
_cell.angle_gamma   90.00
#
_symmetry.space_group_name_H-M   'P 1'
#
loop_
_entity.id
_entity.type
_entity.pdbx_description
1 polymer ?
#
loop_
_entity_poly.entity_id
_entity_poly.type
_entity_poly.pdbx_seq_one_letter_code
_entity_poly.pdbx_strand_id
1 'polypeptide(L)'
;MAAAVIYIDPLTIQPVLNGKWHRTDLIAVPKPGQAVTMLCGESGLAEFKPSRERRDEHVHQQCESCDDVFRRRKGIPSRRDRIGYR
;
A
#
# COMPACT_ATOMS: atom_id res chain seq x y z
N MET A 1 -1.22 0.90 36.45
CA MET A 1 -1.31 0.43 35.04
C MET A 1 -0.19 1.12 34.28
N ALA A 2 0.55 0.38 33.44
CA ALA A 2 1.61 0.95 32.61
C ALA A 2 1.09 1.13 31.17
N ALA A 3 1.56 2.16 30.48
CA ALA A 3 1.27 2.34 29.06
C ALA A 3 2.09 1.33 28.23
N ALA A 4 1.45 0.72 27.23
CA ALA A 4 2.13 -0.07 26.21
C ALA A 4 2.40 0.81 25.00
N VAL A 5 3.64 0.79 24.50
CA VAL A 5 4.05 1.53 23.30
C VAL A 5 4.10 0.58 22.11
N ILE A 6 3.40 0.93 21.03
CA ILE A 6 3.38 0.16 19.79
C ILE A 6 4.10 0.98 18.72
N TYR A 7 5.19 0.44 18.18
CA TYR A 7 5.92 1.03 17.07
C TYR A 7 5.37 0.49 15.75
N ILE A 8 4.95 1.38 14.86
CA ILE A 8 4.46 1.05 13.52
C ILE A 8 5.25 1.91 12.53
N ASP A 9 5.88 1.27 11.55
CA ASP A 9 6.49 1.97 10.43
C ASP A 9 5.40 2.31 9.39
N PRO A 10 5.06 3.60 9.18
CA PRO A 10 4.03 3.99 8.22
C PRO A 10 4.32 3.54 6.78
N LEU A 11 5.59 3.35 6.41
CA LEU A 11 5.98 2.90 5.07
C LEU A 11 5.66 1.42 4.83
N THR A 12 5.37 0.66 5.88
CA THR A 12 4.94 -0.75 5.79
C THR A 12 3.43 -0.90 5.64
N ILE A 13 2.67 0.18 5.82
CA ILE A 13 1.21 0.17 5.64
C ILE A 13 0.91 0.08 4.15
N GLN A 14 0.19 -0.96 3.74
CA GLN A 14 -0.24 -1.17 2.37
C GLN A 14 -1.77 -1.12 2.30
N PRO A 15 -2.36 0.02 1.90
CA PRO A 15 -3.81 0.12 1.77
C PRO A 15 -4.34 -0.82 0.68
N VAL A 16 -5.54 -1.35 0.88
CA VAL A 16 -6.27 -2.10 -0.13
C VAL A 16 -7.33 -1.18 -0.73
N LEU A 17 -7.33 -1.05 -2.05
CA LEU A 17 -8.34 -0.30 -2.80
C LEU A 17 -8.60 -1.01 -4.13
N ASN A 18 -9.88 -1.17 -4.50
CA ASN A 18 -10.29 -1.85 -5.74
C ASN A 18 -9.72 -3.28 -5.87
N GLY A 19 -9.67 -4.03 -4.75
CA GLY A 19 -9.18 -5.41 -4.71
C GLY A 19 -7.67 -5.55 -4.94
N LYS A 20 -6.90 -4.46 -4.83
CA LYS A 20 -5.44 -4.45 -5.03
C LYS A 20 -4.72 -3.85 -3.84
N TRP A 21 -3.51 -4.35 -3.56
CA TRP A 21 -2.57 -3.74 -2.63
C TRP A 21 -1.93 -2.52 -3.28
N HIS A 22 -2.06 -1.38 -2.65
CA HIS A 22 -1.44 -0.13 -3.08
C HIS A 22 -0.26 0.24 -2.17
N ARG A 23 0.62 1.07 -2.72
CA ARG A 23 1.71 1.70 -1.96
C ARG A 23 1.36 3.15 -1.69
N THR A 24 1.88 3.69 -0.61
CA THR A 24 1.67 5.08 -0.18
C THR A 24 2.93 5.59 0.52
N ASP A 25 3.12 6.90 0.58
CA ASP A 25 4.20 7.56 1.33
C ASP A 25 3.64 8.18 2.61
N LEU A 26 3.15 7.34 3.52
CA LEU A 26 2.65 7.82 4.79
C LEU A 26 3.81 8.27 5.69
N ILE A 27 3.64 9.42 6.34
CA ILE A 27 4.54 9.92 7.39
C ILE A 27 4.08 9.52 8.80
N ALA A 28 2.83 9.06 8.92
CA ALA A 28 2.21 8.64 10.16
C ALA A 28 1.08 7.64 9.86
N VAL A 29 0.66 6.90 10.89
CA VAL A 29 -0.52 6.02 10.79
C VAL A 29 -1.77 6.89 10.58
N PRO A 30 -2.57 6.68 9.52
CA PRO A 30 -3.74 7.49 9.25
C PRO A 30 -4.84 7.18 10.27
N LYS A 31 -5.67 8.18 10.58
CA LYS A 31 -6.87 7.95 11.40
C LYS A 31 -7.94 7.22 10.58
N PRO A 32 -8.79 6.39 11.20
CA PRO A 32 -9.98 5.87 10.52
C PRO A 32 -10.82 7.02 9.92
N GLY A 33 -11.24 6.87 8.67
CA GLY A 33 -11.97 7.89 7.92
C GLY A 33 -11.10 9.00 7.32
N GLN A 34 -9.80 9.04 7.57
CA GLN A 34 -8.89 9.98 6.92
C GLN A 34 -8.65 9.56 5.47
N ALA A 35 -8.66 10.53 4.55
CA ALA A 35 -8.28 10.28 3.16
C ALA A 35 -6.79 9.95 3.05
N VAL A 36 -6.47 8.86 2.36
CA VAL A 36 -5.11 8.42 2.02
C VAL A 36 -5.00 8.38 0.50
N THR A 37 -3.93 8.99 -0.02
CA THR A 37 -3.60 8.95 -1.44
C THR A 37 -2.48 7.94 -1.68
N MET A 38 -2.69 7.09 -2.67
CA MET A 38 -1.75 6.06 -3.09
C MET A 38 -0.74 6.65 -4.08
N LEU A 39 0.38 5.94 -4.29
CA LEU A 39 1.38 6.34 -5.29
C LEU A 39 0.82 6.39 -6.72
N CYS A 40 -0.22 5.62 -7.03
CA CYS A 40 -0.91 5.66 -8.31
C CYS A 40 -1.84 6.88 -8.50
N GLY A 41 -2.04 7.70 -7.46
CA GLY A 41 -2.94 8.85 -7.47
C GLY A 41 -4.37 8.56 -7.01
N GLU A 42 -4.77 7.29 -6.90
CA GLU A 42 -6.06 6.92 -6.31
C GLU A 42 -6.10 7.32 -4.83
N SER A 43 -7.28 7.70 -4.35
CA SER A 43 -7.51 8.04 -2.94
C SER A 43 -8.67 7.24 -2.37
N GLY A 44 -8.55 6.89 -1.09
CA GLY A 44 -9.59 6.18 -0.35
C GLY A 44 -9.59 6.62 1.11
N LEU A 45 -10.70 6.39 1.81
CA LEU A 45 -10.77 6.61 3.25
C LEU A 45 -10.12 5.42 3.98
N ALA A 46 -9.33 5.71 5.01
CA ALA A 46 -8.67 4.68 5.80
C ALA A 46 -9.69 3.90 6.64
N GLU A 47 -9.69 2.58 6.47
CA GLU A 47 -10.44 1.63 7.28
C GLU A 47 -9.49 0.55 7.79
N PHE A 48 -9.66 0.14 9.05
CA PHE A 48 -8.81 -0.86 9.69
C PHE A 48 -9.67 -2.07 10.07
N LYS A 49 -9.39 -3.20 9.43
CA LYS A 49 -10.05 -4.48 9.70
C LYS A 49 -9.08 -5.48 10.33
N PRO A 50 -9.57 -6.42 11.17
CA PRO A 50 -8.81 -7.57 11.63
C PRO A 50 -8.17 -8.36 10.49
N SER A 51 -6.95 -8.85 10.69
CA SER A 51 -6.20 -9.60 9.66
C SER A 51 -6.88 -10.89 9.18
N ARG A 52 -7.83 -11.43 9.95
CA ARG A 52 -8.59 -12.63 9.56
C ARG A 52 -9.55 -12.34 8.39
N GLU A 53 -10.19 -11.17 8.38
CA GLU A 53 -11.14 -10.76 7.34
C GLU A 53 -10.47 -10.58 5.98
N ARG A 54 -9.16 -10.30 5.96
CA ARG A 54 -8.35 -10.23 4.73
C ARG A 54 -8.42 -11.53 3.89
N ARG A 55 -8.49 -12.70 4.54
CA ARG A 55 -8.49 -14.00 3.82
C ARG A 55 -9.76 -14.18 3.01
N ASP A 56 -10.86 -13.59 3.45
CA ASP A 56 -12.16 -13.70 2.81
C ASP A 56 -12.26 -12.77 1.58
N GLU A 57 -11.53 -11.65 1.59
CA GLU A 57 -11.54 -10.63 0.52
C GLU A 57 -10.65 -10.94 -0.70
N HIS A 58 -9.90 -12.05 -0.72
CA HIS A 58 -9.14 -12.53 -1.90
C HIS A 58 -8.26 -11.47 -2.60
N VAL A 59 -7.61 -10.59 -1.82
CA VAL A 59 -6.76 -9.51 -2.36
C VAL A 59 -5.40 -10.09 -2.77
N HIS A 60 -5.28 -10.52 -4.03
CA HIS A 60 -4.11 -11.24 -4.52
C HIS A 60 -3.09 -10.40 -5.30
N GLN A 61 -3.46 -9.19 -5.73
CA GLN A 61 -2.65 -8.42 -6.69
C GLN A 61 -2.16 -7.10 -6.10
N GLN A 62 -0.92 -6.73 -6.43
CA GLN A 62 -0.39 -5.39 -6.18
C GLN A 62 -0.76 -4.48 -7.36
N CYS A 63 -1.09 -3.22 -7.09
CA CYS A 63 -1.29 -2.20 -8.11
C CYS A 63 0.00 -1.99 -8.92
N GLU A 64 -0.06 -2.24 -10.23
CA GLU A 64 1.10 -2.10 -11.14
C GLU A 64 1.62 -0.67 -11.17
N SER A 65 0.73 0.33 -11.24
CA SER A 65 1.13 1.74 -11.25
C SER A 65 1.88 2.13 -9.96
N CYS A 66 1.44 1.62 -8.81
CA CYS A 66 2.17 1.81 -7.55
C CYS A 66 3.54 1.12 -7.58
N ASP A 67 3.64 -0.08 -8.18
CA ASP A 67 4.92 -0.79 -8.31
C ASP A 67 5.89 -0.04 -9.23
N ASP A 68 5.41 0.47 -10.37
CA ASP A 68 6.21 1.25 -11.32
C ASP A 68 6.75 2.55 -10.69
N VAL A 69 5.91 3.30 -9.97
CA VAL A 69 6.35 4.50 -9.24
C VAL A 69 7.40 4.15 -8.19
N PHE A 70 7.16 3.09 -7.41
CA PHE A 70 8.12 2.62 -6.40
C PHE A 70 9.46 2.22 -7.03
N ARG A 71 9.44 1.41 -8.09
CA ARG A 71 10.62 0.97 -8.83
C ARG A 71 11.40 2.15 -9.37
N ARG A 72 10.73 3.10 -10.03
CA ARG A 72 11.35 4.32 -10.57
C ARG A 72 12.08 5.10 -9.48
N ARG A 73 11.46 5.29 -8.31
CA ARG A 73 12.06 5.97 -7.15
C ARG A 73 13.24 5.22 -6.54
N LYS A 74 13.30 3.90 -6.71
CA LYS A 74 14.40 3.04 -6.25
C LYS A 74 15.46 2.77 -7.33
N GLY A 75 15.33 3.34 -8.52
CA GLY A 75 16.23 3.06 -9.66
C GLY A 75 16.13 1.61 -10.16
N ILE A 76 15.02 0.92 -9.87
CA ILE A 76 14.78 -0.46 -10.32
C ILE A 76 14.07 -0.38 -11.69
N PRO A 77 14.50 -1.16 -12.69
CA PRO A 77 13.80 -1.23 -13.98
C PRO A 77 12.34 -1.64 -13.83
N SER A 78 11.45 -1.09 -14.67
CA SER A 78 10.04 -1.51 -14.67
C SER A 78 9.94 -3.00 -15.03
N ARG A 79 8.87 -3.66 -14.59
CA ARG A 79 8.55 -5.00 -15.08
C ARG A 79 8.24 -4.99 -16.57
N ARG A 80 7.70 -3.90 -17.10
CA ARG A 80 7.38 -3.74 -18.52
C ARG A 80 8.65 -3.67 -19.38
N ASP A 81 9.71 -3.05 -18.86
CA ASP A 81 11.01 -2.97 -19.54
C ASP A 81 11.67 -4.35 -19.70
N ARG A 82 11.39 -5.30 -18.81
CA ARG A 82 11.96 -6.67 -18.91
C ARG A 82 11.38 -7.50 -20.04
N ILE A 83 10.20 -7.17 -20.58
CA ILE A 83 9.59 -7.88 -21.72
C ILE A 83 10.12 -7.34 -23.06
N GLY A 84 10.88 -6.24 -23.04
CA GLY A 84 11.51 -5.66 -24.24
C GLY A 84 12.80 -6.35 -24.71
N TYR A 85 13.35 -7.31 -23.95
CA TYR A 85 14.47 -8.13 -24.40
C TYR A 85 13.94 -9.46 -24.93
N ARG A 86 13.74 -9.47 -26.25
CA ARG A 86 13.38 -10.64 -27.05
C ARG A 86 14.49 -11.68 -27.03
#